data_AF-A0A7G7LG38-F1
#
_entry.id   AF-A0A7G7LG38-F1
#
_cell.length_a   1.000
_cell.length_b   1.000
_cell.length_c   1.000
_cell.angle_alpha   90.00
_cell.angle_beta   90.00
_cell.angle_gamma   90.00
#
_symmetry.space_group_name_H-M   'P 1'
#
loop_
_entity.id
_entity.type
_entity.pdbx_description
1 polymer ?
#
loop_
_entity_poly.entity_id
_entity_poly.type
_entity_poly.pdbx_seq_one_letter_code
_entity_poly.pdbx_strand_id
1 'polypeptide(L)'
;MLGGAAQESAPRPPRDPAAAPPALRRAALLVAVEAVAALVIAGVVLVLTLTSTADSTGRALAEVAYALTAAAALGFCAWGLGRAAPWARGPVVVLQLLLGLTGYVTAFESGLPYIGVPVLLCVAGVLWFLATPEARLAYSEV
;
A
#
# COMPACT_ATOMS: atom_id res chain seq x y z
N MET A 1 46.45 33.45 -1.74
CA MET A 1 46.34 32.36 -2.74
C MET A 1 45.46 31.26 -2.18
N LEU A 2 44.14 31.33 -2.43
CA LEU A 2 43.18 30.26 -2.15
C LEU A 2 42.22 30.21 -3.34
N GLY A 3 42.77 29.77 -4.48
CA GLY A 3 42.05 29.48 -5.71
C GLY A 3 42.30 28.03 -6.07
N GLY A 4 41.79 27.11 -5.24
CA GLY A 4 41.69 25.71 -5.63
C GLY A 4 40.59 25.65 -6.67
N ALA A 5 40.96 25.46 -7.93
CA ALA A 5 40.02 25.20 -9.01
C ALA A 5 39.09 24.07 -8.55
N ALA A 6 37.82 24.38 -8.37
CA ALA A 6 36.81 23.37 -8.14
C ALA A 6 36.91 22.41 -9.32
N GLN A 7 37.39 21.18 -9.08
CA GLN A 7 37.38 20.13 -10.09
C GLN A 7 35.95 20.00 -10.56
N GLU A 8 35.71 20.44 -11.79
CA GLU A 8 34.45 20.31 -12.49
C GLU A 8 34.08 18.84 -12.41
N SER A 9 33.07 18.55 -11.59
CA SER A 9 32.68 17.19 -11.27
C SER A 9 32.32 16.53 -12.60
N ALA A 10 33.04 15.47 -12.96
CA ALA A 10 32.82 14.74 -14.20
C ALA A 10 31.32 14.51 -14.45
N PRO A 11 30.83 14.62 -15.71
CA PRO A 11 29.42 14.44 -16.02
C PRO A 11 28.89 13.17 -15.36
N ARG A 12 27.92 13.33 -14.45
CA ARG A 12 27.34 12.20 -13.72
C ARG A 12 26.82 11.21 -14.77
N PRO A 13 27.24 9.93 -14.73
CA PRO A 13 26.81 8.96 -15.72
C PRO A 13 25.28 8.95 -15.80
N PRO A 14 24.69 8.90 -17.01
CA PRO A 14 23.25 8.89 -17.19
C PRO A 14 22.68 7.68 -16.44
N ARG A 15 21.99 7.95 -15.33
CA ARG A 15 21.30 6.91 -14.57
C ARG A 15 20.06 6.52 -15.34
N ASP A 16 19.88 5.22 -15.51
CA ASP A 16 18.71 4.65 -16.15
C ASP A 16 17.45 5.06 -15.36
N PRO A 17 16.58 5.93 -15.90
CA PRO A 17 15.42 6.46 -15.17
C PRO A 17 14.34 5.40 -14.89
N ALA A 18 14.51 4.18 -15.42
CA ALA A 18 13.42 3.23 -15.60
C ALA A 18 13.21 2.24 -14.44
N ALA A 19 14.21 2.03 -13.56
CA ALA A 19 14.11 0.98 -12.54
C ALA A 19 13.79 1.57 -11.17
N ALA A 20 12.50 1.66 -10.83
CA ALA A 20 12.07 1.86 -9.44
C ALA A 20 12.80 0.85 -8.53
N PRO A 21 13.32 1.27 -7.36
CA PRO A 21 14.10 0.40 -6.49
C PRO A 21 13.37 -0.92 -6.21
N PRO A 22 14.08 -2.06 -6.14
CA PRO A 22 13.45 -3.37 -5.97
C PRO A 22 12.60 -3.46 -4.70
N ALA A 23 12.99 -2.77 -3.62
CA ALA A 23 12.19 -2.65 -2.39
C ALA A 23 10.84 -1.95 -2.64
N LEU A 24 10.82 -0.88 -3.46
CA LEU A 24 9.61 -0.15 -3.80
C LEU A 24 8.68 -0.98 -4.69
N ARG A 25 9.23 -1.75 -5.63
CA ARG A 25 8.46 -2.70 -6.45
C ARG A 25 7.83 -3.80 -5.61
N ARG A 26 8.55 -4.33 -4.61
CA ARG A 26 8.01 -5.34 -3.66
C ARG A 26 6.91 -4.76 -2.79
N ALA A 27 7.08 -3.53 -2.29
CA ALA A 27 6.04 -2.82 -1.55
C ALA A 27 4.79 -2.61 -2.42
N ALA A 28 4.95 -2.13 -3.66
CA ALA A 28 3.84 -1.95 -4.60
C ALA A 28 3.10 -3.27 -4.90
N LEU A 29 3.84 -4.37 -5.06
CA LEU A 29 3.27 -5.71 -5.23
C LEU A 29 2.46 -6.15 -4.00
N LEU A 30 2.98 -5.95 -2.80
CA LEU A 30 2.25 -6.29 -1.57
C LEU A 30 0.96 -5.48 -1.44
N VAL A 31 1.01 -4.16 -1.67
CA VAL A 31 -0.19 -3.31 -1.64
C VAL A 31 -1.18 -3.72 -2.72
N ALA A 32 -0.71 -4.13 -3.90
CA ALA A 32 -1.59 -4.65 -4.95
C ALA A 32 -2.26 -5.97 -4.54
N VAL A 33 -1.55 -6.86 -3.83
CA VAL A 33 -2.14 -8.10 -3.28
C VAL A 33 -3.19 -7.77 -2.22
N GLU A 34 -2.94 -6.82 -1.32
CA GLU A 34 -3.92 -6.36 -0.34
C GLU A 34 -5.18 -5.78 -1.01
N ALA A 35 -5.01 -4.98 -2.06
CA ALA A 35 -6.13 -4.43 -2.82
C ALA A 35 -6.98 -5.53 -3.47
N VAL A 36 -6.35 -6.54 -4.06
CA VAL A 36 -7.05 -7.70 -4.65
C VAL A 36 -7.78 -8.50 -3.56
N ALA A 37 -7.15 -8.74 -2.41
CA ALA A 37 -7.78 -9.43 -1.30
C ALA A 37 -9.03 -8.67 -0.80
N ALA A 38 -8.93 -7.35 -0.66
CA ALA A 38 -10.07 -6.50 -0.30
C ALA A 38 -11.21 -6.59 -1.32
N LEU A 39 -10.91 -6.60 -2.63
CA LEU A 39 -11.92 -6.81 -3.69
C LEU A 39 -12.60 -8.18 -3.59
N VAL A 40 -11.84 -9.24 -3.32
CA VAL A 40 -12.39 -10.60 -3.17
C VAL A 40 -13.34 -10.65 -1.98
N ILE A 41 -12.95 -10.10 -0.83
CA ILE A 41 -13.81 -10.03 0.36
C ILE A 41 -15.09 -9.23 0.05
N ALA A 42 -14.96 -8.06 -0.59
CA ALA A 42 -16.11 -7.25 -1.00
C ALA A 42 -17.08 -8.02 -1.91
N GLY A 43 -16.52 -8.77 -2.88
CA GLY A 43 -17.30 -9.61 -3.79
C GLY A 43 -18.03 -10.74 -3.07
N VAL A 44 -17.38 -11.43 -2.13
CA VAL A 44 -18.00 -12.48 -1.31
C VAL A 44 -19.14 -11.91 -0.47
N VAL A 45 -18.93 -10.79 0.22
CA VAL A 45 -19.97 -10.11 1.00
C VAL A 45 -21.16 -9.71 0.12
N LEU A 46 -20.89 -9.18 -1.07
CA LEU A 46 -21.93 -8.82 -2.04
C LEU A 46 -22.73 -10.06 -2.48
N VAL A 47 -22.07 -11.16 -2.85
CA VAL A 47 -22.74 -12.40 -3.24
C VAL A 47 -23.60 -12.92 -2.10
N LEU A 48 -23.05 -13.03 -0.88
CA LEU A 48 -23.78 -13.50 0.29
C LEU A 48 -25.00 -12.62 0.60
N THR A 49 -24.89 -11.32 0.39
CA THR A 49 -26.00 -10.37 0.54
C THR A 49 -27.09 -10.59 -0.49
N LEU A 50 -26.72 -10.80 -1.75
CA LEU A 50 -27.67 -11.01 -2.84
C LEU A 50 -28.35 -12.38 -2.77
N THR A 51 -27.67 -13.39 -2.22
CA THR A 51 -28.20 -14.76 -2.12
C THR A 51 -28.89 -15.06 -0.79
N SER A 52 -28.72 -14.22 0.24
CA SER A 52 -29.38 -14.38 1.54
C SER A 52 -30.54 -13.40 1.69
N THR A 53 -31.54 -13.75 2.51
CA THR A 53 -32.50 -12.77 3.06
C THR A 53 -31.78 -11.89 4.08
N ALA A 54 -30.94 -10.95 3.61
CA ALA A 54 -30.24 -10.02 4.48
C ALA A 54 -31.27 -9.19 5.27
N ASP A 55 -31.09 -9.07 6.60
CA ASP A 55 -31.96 -8.27 7.49
C ASP A 55 -32.10 -6.80 7.03
N SER A 56 -31.13 -6.29 6.27
CA SER A 56 -31.19 -4.98 5.61
C SER A 56 -30.22 -4.89 4.43
N THR A 57 -30.76 -4.90 3.20
CA THR A 57 -30.00 -4.71 1.95
C THR A 57 -29.17 -3.42 1.96
N GLY A 58 -29.65 -2.37 2.63
CA GLY A 58 -28.97 -1.06 2.69
C GLY A 58 -27.66 -1.11 3.47
N ARG A 59 -27.62 -1.84 4.60
CA ARG A 59 -26.39 -2.00 5.39
C ARG A 59 -25.31 -2.75 4.60
N ALA A 60 -25.72 -3.83 3.95
CA ALA A 60 -24.80 -4.64 3.16
C ALA A 60 -24.25 -3.89 1.93
N LEU A 61 -25.07 -3.07 1.26
CA LEU A 61 -24.59 -2.21 0.18
C LEU A 61 -23.52 -1.22 0.67
N ALA A 62 -23.71 -0.66 1.88
CA ALA A 62 -22.76 0.25 2.48
C ALA A 62 -21.42 -0.44 2.81
N GLU A 63 -21.46 -1.67 3.32
CA GLU A 63 -20.25 -2.48 3.58
C GLU A 63 -19.48 -2.79 2.29
N VAL A 64 -20.19 -3.17 1.21
CA VAL A 64 -19.57 -3.40 -0.11
C VAL A 64 -18.98 -2.11 -0.68
N ALA A 65 -19.72 -1.00 -0.64
CA ALA A 65 -19.22 0.28 -1.15
C ALA A 65 -17.97 0.75 -0.38
N TYR A 66 -17.96 0.57 0.95
CA TYR A 66 -16.81 0.87 1.78
C TYR A 66 -15.60 0.01 1.40
N ALA A 67 -15.78 -1.31 1.25
CA ALA A 67 -14.71 -2.23 0.87
C ALA A 67 -14.16 -1.94 -0.54
N LEU A 68 -15.03 -1.61 -1.51
CA LEU A 68 -14.62 -1.20 -2.85
C LEU A 68 -13.82 0.11 -2.84
N THR A 69 -14.24 1.07 -2.01
CA THR A 69 -13.53 2.36 -1.85
C THR A 69 -12.14 2.13 -1.27
N ALA A 70 -12.02 1.28 -0.23
CA ALA A 70 -10.74 0.92 0.36
C ALA A 70 -9.82 0.22 -0.65
N ALA A 71 -10.35 -0.74 -1.41
CA ALA A 71 -9.59 -1.44 -2.45
C ALA A 71 -9.11 -0.50 -3.58
N ALA A 72 -9.97 0.43 -4.02
CA ALA A 72 -9.60 1.42 -5.03
C ALA A 72 -8.50 2.36 -4.52
N ALA A 73 -8.58 2.80 -3.27
CA ALA A 73 -7.56 3.65 -2.64
C ALA A 73 -6.20 2.92 -2.55
N LEU A 74 -6.20 1.65 -2.13
CA LEU A 74 -5.00 0.81 -2.09
C LEU A 74 -4.42 0.59 -3.49
N GLY A 75 -5.26 0.28 -4.48
CA GLY A 75 -4.85 0.09 -5.88
C GLY A 75 -4.23 1.36 -6.49
N PHE A 76 -4.82 2.53 -6.23
CA PHE A 76 -4.29 3.81 -6.68
C PHE A 76 -2.93 4.12 -6.03
N CYS A 77 -2.78 3.81 -4.75
CA CYS A 77 -1.51 3.95 -4.03
C CYS A 77 -0.44 2.97 -4.53
N ALA A 78 -0.80 1.71 -4.81
CA ALA A 78 0.10 0.72 -5.40
C ALA A 78 0.61 1.18 -6.78
N TRP A 79 -0.27 1.76 -7.60
CA TRP A 79 0.11 2.34 -8.88
C TRP A 79 1.09 3.52 -8.70
N GLY A 80 0.78 4.44 -7.79
CA GLY A 80 1.68 5.56 -7.46
C GLY A 80 3.07 5.11 -6.98
N LEU A 81 3.12 4.10 -6.09
CA LEU A 81 4.36 3.47 -5.64
C LEU A 81 5.13 2.80 -6.78
N GLY A 82 4.43 2.05 -7.64
CA GLY A 82 5.03 1.39 -8.80
C GLY A 82 5.64 2.37 -9.80
N ARG A 83 5.14 3.61 -9.84
CA ARG A 83 5.70 4.72 -10.62
C ARG A 83 6.74 5.56 -9.87
N ALA A 84 7.12 5.17 -8.66
CA ALA A 84 8.00 5.92 -7.77
C ALA A 84 7.55 7.38 -7.55
N ALA A 85 6.23 7.61 -7.52
CA ALA A 85 5.70 8.95 -7.41
C ALA A 85 5.91 9.54 -6.01
N PRO A 86 6.42 10.78 -5.87
CA PRO A 86 6.74 11.41 -4.58
C PRO A 86 5.57 11.46 -3.60
N TRP A 87 4.39 11.75 -4.14
CA TRP A 87 3.15 11.95 -3.38
C TRP A 87 2.56 10.66 -2.79
N ALA A 88 2.95 9.48 -3.27
CA ALA A 88 2.31 8.22 -2.89
C ALA A 88 2.61 7.78 -1.45
N ARG A 89 3.68 8.27 -0.83
CA ARG A 89 4.16 7.76 0.48
C ARG A 89 3.22 8.08 1.64
N GLY A 90 2.83 9.35 1.75
CA GLY A 90 1.96 9.81 2.84
C GLY A 90 0.64 9.03 2.88
N PRO A 91 -0.10 8.98 1.75
CA PRO A 91 -1.34 8.21 1.64
C PRO A 91 -1.15 6.73 1.96
N VAL A 92 -0.09 6.09 1.45
CA VAL A 92 0.19 4.66 1.72
C VAL A 92 0.36 4.42 3.21
N VAL A 93 1.18 5.22 3.89
CA VAL A 93 1.42 5.04 5.34
C VAL A 93 0.11 5.17 6.12
N VAL A 94 -0.71 6.18 5.81
CA VAL A 94 -2.00 6.37 6.47
C VAL A 94 -2.94 5.18 6.25
N LEU A 95 -3.07 4.72 4.99
CA LEU A 95 -3.90 3.56 4.67
C LEU A 95 -3.40 2.28 5.36
N GLN A 96 -2.08 2.10 5.47
CA GLN A 96 -1.49 0.95 6.16
C GLN A 96 -1.74 0.99 7.68
N LEU A 97 -1.74 2.16 8.30
CA LEU A 97 -2.10 2.29 9.72
C LEU A 97 -3.58 1.98 9.97
N LEU A 98 -4.47 2.45 9.10
CA LEU A 98 -5.90 2.12 9.17
C LEU A 98 -6.12 0.62 8.95
N LEU A 99 -5.50 0.04 7.93
CA LEU A 99 -5.58 -1.39 7.64
C LEU A 99 -4.99 -2.24 8.78
N GLY A 100 -3.89 -1.78 9.38
CA GLY A 100 -3.28 -2.40 10.55
C GLY A 100 -4.21 -2.39 11.76
N LEU A 101 -4.88 -1.26 12.03
CA LEU A 101 -5.90 -1.18 13.09
C LEU A 101 -7.06 -2.16 12.83
N THR A 102 -7.58 -2.20 11.60
CA THR A 102 -8.63 -3.16 11.21
C THR A 102 -8.15 -4.61 11.36
N GLY A 103 -6.92 -4.90 10.96
CA GLY A 103 -6.30 -6.22 11.10
C GLY A 103 -6.15 -6.64 12.56
N TYR A 104 -5.78 -5.72 13.44
CA TYR A 104 -5.69 -5.94 14.88
C TYR A 104 -7.05 -6.28 15.50
N VAL A 105 -8.07 -5.46 15.25
CA VAL A 105 -9.44 -5.70 15.74
C VAL A 105 -9.95 -7.05 15.22
N THR A 106 -9.69 -7.37 13.94
CA THR A 106 -10.09 -8.66 13.35
C THR A 106 -9.38 -9.83 14.02
N ALA A 107 -8.08 -9.73 14.29
CA ALA A 107 -7.30 -10.81 14.88
C ALA A 107 -7.67 -11.09 16.34
N PHE A 108 -7.82 -10.03 17.15
CA PHE A 108 -7.87 -10.14 18.61
C PHE A 108 -9.25 -9.89 19.20
N GLU A 109 -10.04 -8.96 18.64
CA GLU A 109 -11.38 -8.66 19.18
C GLU A 109 -12.47 -9.50 18.49
N SER A 110 -12.36 -9.72 17.18
CA SER A 110 -13.35 -10.49 16.42
C SER A 110 -13.09 -12.00 16.45
N GLY A 111 -12.00 -12.45 17.10
CA GLY A 111 -11.66 -13.87 17.22
C GLY A 111 -11.28 -14.54 15.89
N LEU A 112 -10.88 -13.78 14.88
CA LEU A 112 -10.50 -14.26 13.54
C LEU A 112 -9.00 -14.07 13.27
N PRO A 113 -8.11 -14.69 14.07
CA PRO A 113 -6.66 -14.50 13.95
C PRO A 113 -6.12 -14.98 12.59
N TYR A 114 -6.75 -16.00 11.99
CA TYR A 114 -6.37 -16.53 10.68
C TYR A 114 -6.54 -15.51 9.54
N ILE A 115 -7.34 -14.45 9.73
CA ILE A 115 -7.51 -13.37 8.76
C ILE A 115 -6.69 -12.15 9.22
N GLY A 116 -6.84 -11.75 10.48
CA GLY A 116 -6.21 -10.52 10.97
C GLY A 116 -4.68 -10.58 11.04
N VAL A 117 -4.10 -11.73 11.41
CA VAL A 117 -2.63 -11.88 11.49
C VAL A 117 -1.96 -11.77 10.12
N PRO A 118 -2.43 -12.45 9.05
CA PRO A 118 -1.89 -12.23 7.71
C PRO A 118 -1.96 -10.78 7.24
N VAL A 119 -3.07 -10.08 7.50
CA VAL A 119 -3.19 -8.64 7.18
C VAL A 119 -2.14 -7.82 7.91
N LEU A 120 -1.96 -8.05 9.22
CA LEU A 120 -0.94 -7.36 10.02
C LEU A 120 0.49 -7.62 9.50
N LEU A 121 0.78 -8.84 9.04
CA LEU A 121 2.07 -9.17 8.44
C LEU A 121 2.31 -8.44 7.11
N CYS A 122 1.29 -8.33 6.26
CA CYS A 122 1.37 -7.56 5.02
C CYS A 122 1.62 -6.08 5.31
N VAL A 123 0.85 -5.49 6.23
CA VAL A 123 1.01 -4.10 6.69
C VAL A 123 2.43 -3.85 7.20
N ALA A 124 2.93 -4.71 8.08
CA ALA A 124 4.28 -4.62 8.63
C ALA A 124 5.35 -4.70 7.52
N GLY A 125 5.17 -5.61 6.55
CA GLY A 125 6.07 -5.75 5.40
C GLY A 125 6.10 -4.50 4.51
N VAL A 126 4.93 -3.90 4.23
CA VAL A 126 4.85 -2.66 3.45
C VAL A 126 5.54 -1.51 4.16
N LEU A 127 5.27 -1.32 5.46
CA LEU A 127 5.89 -0.26 6.27
C LEU A 127 7.41 -0.47 6.39
N TRP A 128 7.85 -1.72 6.54
CA TRP A 128 9.27 -2.07 6.55
C TRP A 128 9.96 -1.69 5.23
N PHE A 129 9.38 -2.06 4.09
CA PHE A 129 9.93 -1.69 2.78
C PHE A 129 9.88 -0.19 2.49
N LEU A 130 8.94 0.55 3.07
CA LEU A 130 8.93 2.02 3.00
C LEU A 130 10.02 2.65 3.88
N ALA A 131 10.37 2.01 5.00
CA ALA A 131 11.38 2.48 5.94
C ALA A 131 12.82 2.23 5.46
N THR A 132 13.04 1.32 4.51
CA THR A 132 14.38 1.02 3.96
C THR A 132 15.06 2.25 3.34
N PRO A 133 16.39 2.41 3.51
CA PRO A 133 17.14 3.57 3.02
C PRO A 133 17.08 3.73 1.49
N GLU A 134 16.97 2.63 0.72
CA GLU A 134 16.84 2.72 -0.74
C GLU A 134 15.55 3.43 -1.15
N ALA A 135 14.47 3.20 -0.39
CA ALA A 135 13.25 3.95 -0.58
C ALA A 135 13.52 5.42 -0.25
N ARG A 136 14.13 5.77 0.89
CA ARG A 136 14.39 7.19 1.24
C ARG A 136 15.18 7.94 0.16
N LEU A 137 16.23 7.32 -0.38
CA LEU A 137 17.09 7.90 -1.41
C LEU A 137 16.35 8.18 -2.72
N ALA A 138 15.42 7.31 -3.11
CA ALA A 138 14.64 7.50 -4.33
C ALA A 138 13.74 8.75 -4.34
N TYR A 139 13.51 9.37 -3.18
CA TYR A 139 12.68 10.56 -3.04
C TYR A 139 13.46 11.80 -2.59
N SER A 140 14.72 11.66 -2.17
CA SER A 140 15.60 12.81 -1.90
C SER A 140 16.29 13.35 -3.15
N GLU A 141 16.28 12.58 -4.25
CA GLU A 141 16.83 12.98 -5.54
C GLU A 141 15.76 13.58 -6.49
N VAL A 142 14.53 13.81 -6.02
CA VAL A 142 13.43 14.50 -6.74
C VAL A 142 13.26 15.91 -6.18
#